data_AF-A0A3L7ZZC0-F1
#
_entry.id   AF-A0A3L7ZZC0-F1
#
_cell.length_a   1.000
_cell.length_b   1.000
_cell.length_c   1.000
_cell.angle_alpha   90.00
_cell.angle_beta   90.00
_cell.angle_gamma   90.00
#
_symmetry.space_group_name_H-M   'P 1'
#
loop_
_entity.id
_entity.type
_entity.pdbx_description
1 polymer ?
#
loop_
_entity_poly.entity_id
_entity_poly.type
_entity_poly.pdbx_seq_one_letter_code
_entity_poly.pdbx_strand_id
1 'polypeptide(L)'
;MVFFLLFLFIAAPIVILLVYIIKSNNTEAAQSSQIYIENDQAITNWRQKRKDEYNVWIERMKNNYGEIDIIISIVPFDPQKTLLLFKERGEIYFSSSWLKFKNIISCQIIDNPKIESGKTVAITKGDLWNEIKRSSMQRSFGKTTGTWLAGPEKHITEYQKNPDKIYHNYSIIIGTSDISSPLFEIKIGDDVKIAQHIDATINAIIATQQNK
;
A
#
# COMPACT_ATOMS: atom_id res chain seq x y z
N MET A 1 -43.32 -51.60 -22.30
CA MET A 1 -43.12 -50.52 -23.30
C MET A 1 -43.42 -49.13 -22.72
N VAL A 2 -44.57 -48.93 -22.05
CA VAL A 2 -44.99 -47.61 -21.48
C VAL A 2 -44.03 -47.07 -20.41
N PHE A 3 -43.56 -47.93 -19.48
CA PHE A 3 -42.59 -47.51 -18.43
C PHE A 3 -41.22 -47.09 -18.98
N PHE A 4 -40.79 -47.66 -20.10
CA PHE A 4 -39.50 -47.33 -20.73
C PHE A 4 -39.56 -45.97 -21.45
N LEU A 5 -40.71 -45.66 -22.07
CA LEU A 5 -40.97 -44.34 -22.66
C LEU A 5 -41.07 -43.25 -21.58
N LEU A 6 -41.72 -43.53 -20.44
CA LEU A 6 -41.81 -42.59 -19.32
C LEU A 6 -40.43 -42.27 -18.70
N PHE A 7 -39.55 -43.26 -18.61
CA PHE A 7 -38.17 -43.06 -18.12
C PHE A 7 -37.34 -42.18 -19.06
N LEU A 8 -37.49 -42.35 -20.38
CA LEU A 8 -36.84 -41.50 -21.39
C LEU A 8 -37.29 -40.03 -21.32
N PHE A 9 -38.58 -39.77 -21.09
CA PHE A 9 -39.11 -38.41 -20.97
C PHE A 9 -38.65 -37.68 -19.70
N ILE A 10 -38.27 -38.40 -18.65
CA ILE A 10 -37.78 -37.79 -17.39
C ILE A 10 -36.24 -37.71 -17.37
N ALA A 11 -35.54 -38.73 -17.85
CA ALA A 11 -34.08 -38.77 -17.83
C ALA A 11 -33.45 -37.82 -18.87
N ALA A 12 -34.03 -37.69 -20.07
CA ALA A 12 -33.50 -36.82 -21.12
C ALA A 12 -33.41 -35.33 -20.73
N PRO A 13 -34.45 -34.68 -20.16
CA PRO A 13 -34.36 -33.27 -19.78
C PRO A 13 -33.35 -33.03 -18.64
N ILE A 14 -33.18 -34.00 -17.73
CA ILE A 14 -32.20 -33.89 -16.63
C ILE A 14 -30.77 -33.91 -17.17
N VAL A 15 -30.47 -34.78 -18.14
CA VAL A 15 -29.16 -34.84 -18.78
C VAL A 15 -28.87 -33.57 -19.60
N ILE A 16 -29.87 -33.05 -20.32
CA ILE A 16 -29.74 -31.79 -21.07
C ILE A 16 -29.47 -30.62 -20.11
N LEU A 17 -30.16 -30.55 -18.98
CA LEU A 17 -29.95 -29.53 -17.95
C LEU A 17 -28.53 -29.61 -17.36
N LEU A 18 -28.04 -30.82 -17.04
CA LEU A 18 -26.69 -31.03 -16.54
C LEU A 18 -25.61 -30.59 -17.54
N VAL A 19 -25.78 -30.94 -18.82
CA VAL A 19 -24.85 -30.51 -19.89
C VAL A 19 -24.85 -28.98 -20.04
N TYR A 20 -26.02 -28.34 -19.94
CA TYR A 20 -26.13 -26.89 -20.00
C TYR A 20 -25.42 -26.20 -18.82
N ILE A 21 -25.62 -26.70 -17.59
CA ILE A 21 -24.98 -26.17 -16.38
C ILE A 21 -23.45 -26.31 -16.48
N ILE A 22 -22.93 -27.47 -16.89
CA ILE A 22 -21.48 -27.69 -17.04
C ILE A 22 -20.90 -26.75 -18.11
N LYS A 23 -21.60 -26.55 -19.23
CA LYS A 23 -21.15 -25.64 -20.30
C LYS A 23 -21.16 -24.17 -19.83
N SER A 24 -22.19 -23.77 -19.07
CA SER A 24 -22.29 -22.41 -18.51
C SER A 24 -21.12 -22.11 -17.57
N ASN A 25 -20.88 -22.99 -16.60
CA ASN A 25 -19.82 -22.80 -15.60
C ASN A 25 -18.41 -22.77 -16.24
N ASN A 26 -18.16 -23.60 -17.26
CA ASN A 26 -16.89 -23.59 -17.97
C ASN A 26 -16.69 -22.31 -18.79
N THR A 27 -17.77 -21.72 -19.32
CA THR A 27 -17.70 -20.47 -20.09
C THR A 27 -17.41 -19.28 -19.18
N GLU A 28 -18.05 -19.22 -18.01
CA GLU A 28 -17.79 -18.18 -17.00
C GLU A 28 -16.35 -18.25 -16.47
N ALA A 29 -15.84 -19.44 -16.16
CA ALA A 29 -14.47 -19.64 -15.70
C ALA A 29 -13.42 -19.26 -16.77
N ALA A 30 -13.71 -19.54 -18.05
CA ALA A 30 -12.85 -19.15 -19.16
C ALA A 30 -12.84 -17.63 -19.37
N GLN A 31 -14.01 -16.97 -19.27
CA GLN A 31 -14.13 -15.51 -19.38
C GLN A 31 -13.43 -14.80 -18.22
N SER A 32 -13.61 -15.25 -16.98
CA SER A 32 -12.92 -14.66 -15.84
C SER A 32 -11.41 -14.80 -15.99
N SER A 33 -10.91 -15.97 -16.39
CA SER A 33 -9.48 -16.21 -16.61
C SER A 33 -8.91 -15.34 -17.73
N GLN A 34 -9.64 -15.14 -18.82
CA GLN A 34 -9.25 -14.24 -19.90
C GLN A 34 -9.16 -12.78 -19.43
N ILE A 35 -10.13 -12.29 -18.66
CA ILE A 35 -10.11 -10.94 -18.08
C ILE A 35 -8.90 -10.73 -17.16
N TYR A 36 -8.54 -11.73 -16.35
CA TYR A 36 -7.34 -11.67 -15.52
C TYR A 36 -6.05 -11.60 -16.35
N ILE A 37 -5.93 -12.44 -17.39
CA ILE A 37 -4.76 -12.46 -18.28
C ILE A 37 -4.65 -11.16 -19.08
N GLU A 38 -5.75 -10.65 -19.63
CA GLU A 38 -5.79 -9.41 -20.38
C GLU A 38 -5.39 -8.21 -19.51
N ASN A 39 -5.85 -8.17 -18.26
CA ASN A 39 -5.43 -7.15 -17.29
C ASN A 39 -3.94 -7.28 -16.95
N ASP A 40 -3.41 -8.48 -16.76
CA ASP A 40 -1.99 -8.70 -16.45
C ASP A 40 -1.07 -8.33 -17.63
N GLN A 41 -1.48 -8.68 -18.85
CA GLN A 41 -0.80 -8.25 -20.07
C GLN A 41 -0.87 -6.73 -20.25
N ALA A 42 -2.02 -6.11 -19.96
CA ALA A 42 -2.17 -4.65 -20.02
C ALA A 42 -1.25 -3.95 -18.99
N ILE A 43 -1.15 -4.46 -17.76
CA ILE A 43 -0.25 -3.95 -16.72
C ILE A 43 1.21 -4.11 -17.15
N THR A 44 1.57 -5.27 -17.70
CA THR A 44 2.93 -5.55 -18.16
C THR A 44 3.32 -4.64 -19.33
N ASN A 45 2.45 -4.51 -20.33
CA ASN A 45 2.65 -3.63 -21.47
C ASN A 45 2.74 -2.16 -21.04
N TRP A 46 1.89 -1.72 -20.12
CA TRP A 46 1.95 -0.37 -19.55
C TRP A 46 3.27 -0.12 -18.82
N ARG A 47 3.73 -1.08 -18.00
CA ARG A 47 5.00 -0.98 -17.28
C ARG A 47 6.18 -0.94 -18.24
N GLN A 48 6.16 -1.77 -19.28
CA GLN A 48 7.21 -1.80 -20.30
C GLN A 48 7.24 -0.47 -21.09
N LYS A 49 6.09 0.03 -21.53
CA LYS A 49 5.98 1.32 -22.21
C LYS A 49 6.53 2.46 -21.35
N ARG A 50 6.18 2.53 -20.06
CA ARG A 50 6.74 3.53 -19.14
C ARG A 50 8.25 3.43 -18.99
N LYS A 51 8.78 2.20 -18.92
CA LYS A 51 10.21 1.96 -18.87
C LYS A 51 10.91 2.44 -20.15
N ASP A 52 10.32 2.17 -21.32
CA ASP A 52 10.88 2.59 -22.60
C ASP A 52 10.85 4.10 -22.76
N GLU A 53 9.75 4.76 -22.43
CA GLU A 53 9.64 6.23 -22.40
C GLU A 53 10.65 6.86 -21.43
N TYR A 54 10.84 6.25 -20.26
CA TYR A 54 11.82 6.67 -19.27
C TYR A 54 13.26 6.53 -19.80
N ASN A 55 13.58 5.43 -20.48
CA ASN A 55 14.91 5.22 -21.06
C ASN A 55 15.21 6.25 -22.16
N VAL A 56 14.24 6.52 -23.03
CA VAL A 56 14.36 7.58 -24.06
C VAL A 56 14.59 8.95 -23.40
N TRP A 57 13.92 9.22 -22.28
CA TRP A 57 14.17 10.44 -21.51
C TRP A 57 15.59 10.48 -20.93
N ILE A 58 16.09 9.40 -20.34
CA ILE A 58 17.46 9.30 -19.83
C ILE A 58 18.49 9.53 -20.95
N GLU A 59 18.32 8.89 -22.10
CA GLU A 59 19.20 9.08 -23.26
C GLU A 59 19.19 10.54 -23.73
N ARG A 60 18.02 11.17 -23.78
CA ARG A 60 17.91 12.60 -24.10
C ARG A 60 18.64 13.46 -23.08
N MET A 61 18.53 13.16 -21.79
CA MET A 61 19.25 13.88 -20.74
C MET A 61 20.76 13.74 -20.93
N LYS A 62 21.26 12.53 -21.23
CA LYS A 62 22.68 12.30 -21.52
C LYS A 62 23.16 13.09 -22.74
N ASN A 63 22.43 13.01 -23.85
CA ASN A 63 22.80 13.65 -25.11
C ASN A 63 22.81 15.18 -25.01
N ASN A 64 21.87 15.76 -24.27
CA ASN A 64 21.74 17.22 -24.17
C ASN A 64 22.63 17.82 -23.09
N TYR A 65 22.96 17.05 -22.05
CA TYR A 65 23.52 17.61 -20.83
C TYR A 65 24.81 16.94 -20.35
N GLY A 66 25.28 15.89 -21.00
CA GLY A 66 26.50 15.15 -20.64
C GLY A 66 26.23 13.91 -19.81
N GLU A 67 27.29 13.24 -19.37
CA GLU A 67 27.15 11.99 -18.63
C GLU A 67 26.48 12.20 -17.27
N ILE A 68 25.59 11.26 -16.91
CA ILE A 68 24.88 11.26 -15.63
C ILE A 68 25.65 10.35 -14.67
N ASP A 69 26.21 10.92 -13.61
CA ASP A 69 27.00 10.17 -12.63
C ASP A 69 26.12 9.39 -11.64
N ILE A 70 24.99 9.97 -11.22
CA ILE A 70 24.08 9.35 -10.26
C ILE A 70 22.64 9.54 -10.73
N ILE A 71 21.87 8.45 -10.70
CA ILE A 71 20.43 8.40 -10.97
C ILE A 71 19.76 7.83 -9.73
N ILE A 72 18.85 8.60 -9.12
CA ILE A 72 18.05 8.14 -7.97
C ILE A 72 16.57 8.29 -8.34
N SER A 73 15.89 7.17 -8.58
CA SER A 73 14.45 7.12 -8.81
C SER A 73 13.70 6.98 -7.50
N ILE A 74 12.92 8.01 -7.12
CA ILE A 74 11.97 7.94 -6.00
C ILE A 74 10.78 7.08 -6.40
N VAL A 75 10.28 7.28 -7.62
CA VAL A 75 9.25 6.44 -8.23
C VAL A 75 9.85 5.77 -9.46
N PRO A 76 9.71 4.44 -9.61
CA PRO A 76 10.23 3.74 -10.78
C PRO A 76 9.69 4.31 -12.10
N PHE A 77 10.59 4.53 -13.05
CA PHE A 77 10.26 4.97 -14.41
C PHE A 77 9.43 6.27 -14.46
N ASP A 78 9.74 7.21 -13.57
CA ASP A 78 9.09 8.52 -13.54
C ASP A 78 10.13 9.66 -13.60
N PRO A 79 10.23 10.38 -14.73
CA PRO A 79 11.15 11.50 -14.89
C PRO A 79 10.99 12.61 -13.85
N GLN A 80 9.77 12.88 -13.38
CA GLN A 80 9.52 13.95 -12.41
C GLN A 80 9.91 13.55 -10.99
N LYS A 81 10.06 12.25 -10.75
CA LYS A 81 10.45 11.66 -9.47
C LYS A 81 11.83 10.99 -9.55
N THR A 82 12.63 11.34 -10.55
CA THR A 82 14.03 10.94 -10.64
C THR A 82 14.93 12.14 -10.43
N LEU A 83 15.88 12.00 -9.52
CA LEU A 83 16.99 12.92 -9.34
C LEU A 83 18.16 12.47 -10.19
N LEU A 84 18.70 13.38 -11.00
CA LEU A 84 19.89 13.17 -11.81
C LEU A 84 21.00 14.09 -11.33
N LEU A 85 22.21 13.55 -11.19
CA LEU A 85 23.39 14.29 -10.79
C LEU A 85 24.42 14.27 -11.90
N PHE A 86 24.88 15.46 -12.28
CA PHE A 86 25.91 15.69 -13.30
C PHE A 86 27.13 16.30 -12.63
N LYS A 87 28.11 15.46 -12.27
CA LYS A 87 29.29 15.85 -11.50
C LYS A 87 30.21 16.78 -12.27
N GLU A 88 30.43 16.52 -13.56
CA GLU A 88 31.27 17.37 -14.42
C GLU A 88 30.70 18.79 -14.55
N ARG A 89 29.37 18.91 -14.60
CA ARG A 89 28.68 20.21 -14.64
C ARG A 89 28.52 20.86 -13.28
N GLY A 90 28.58 20.07 -12.21
CA GLY A 90 28.27 20.51 -10.87
C GLY A 90 26.80 20.89 -10.71
N GLU A 91 25.88 20.11 -11.28
CA GLU A 91 24.44 20.40 -11.28
C GLU A 91 23.60 19.16 -10.92
N ILE A 92 22.52 19.39 -10.18
CA ILE A 92 21.45 18.42 -9.90
C ILE A 92 20.25 18.83 -10.75
N TYR A 93 19.59 17.85 -11.38
CA TYR A 93 18.30 18.00 -12.02
C TYR A 93 17.25 17.19 -11.27
N PHE A 94 16.14 17.84 -10.90
CA PHE A 94 15.00 17.17 -10.30
C PHE A 94 13.71 17.95 -10.59
N SER A 95 12.64 17.24 -10.96
CA SER A 95 11.31 17.83 -11.22
C SER A 95 11.35 19.10 -12.09
N SER A 96 12.02 19.02 -13.24
CA SER A 96 12.18 20.14 -14.18
C SER A 96 12.95 21.36 -13.66
N SER A 97 13.62 21.24 -12.51
CA SER A 97 14.41 22.30 -11.89
C SER A 97 15.88 21.90 -11.81
N TRP A 98 16.77 22.90 -11.92
CA TRP A 98 18.21 22.73 -11.85
C TRP A 98 18.77 23.39 -10.58
N LEU A 99 19.67 22.71 -9.90
CA LEU A 99 20.36 23.20 -8.72
C LEU A 99 21.87 23.04 -8.89
N LYS A 100 22.59 24.17 -8.88
CA LYS A 100 24.05 24.16 -8.95
C LYS A 100 24.64 23.74 -7.61
N PHE A 101 25.63 22.86 -7.63
CA PHE A 101 26.32 22.39 -6.44
C PHE A 101 26.82 23.56 -5.58
N LYS A 102 27.48 24.54 -6.21
CA LYS A 102 28.01 25.74 -5.53
C LYS A 102 26.95 26.59 -4.81
N ASN A 103 25.67 26.41 -5.14
CA ASN A 103 24.58 27.13 -4.50
C ASN A 103 24.01 26.35 -3.30
N ILE A 104 24.45 25.11 -3.06
CA ILE A 104 23.96 24.27 -1.97
C ILE A 104 24.68 24.68 -0.68
N ILE A 105 23.92 25.07 0.34
CA ILE A 105 24.43 25.46 1.64
C ILE A 105 24.26 24.33 2.67
N SER A 106 23.10 23.69 2.67
CA SER A 106 22.73 22.68 3.66
C SER A 106 21.75 21.67 3.08
N CYS A 107 21.67 20.49 3.71
CA CYS A 107 20.71 19.45 3.38
C CYS A 107 20.20 18.83 4.67
N GLN A 108 18.89 18.58 4.75
CA GLN A 108 18.26 17.90 5.88
C GLN A 108 17.06 17.08 5.44
N ILE A 109 16.86 15.95 6.13
CA ILE A 109 15.64 15.14 6.01
C ILE A 109 14.60 15.66 7.01
N ILE A 110 13.38 15.89 6.53
CA ILE A 110 12.22 16.19 7.35
C ILE A 110 11.23 15.03 7.22
N ASP A 111 10.75 14.52 8.35
CA ASP A 111 9.63 13.58 8.39
C ASP A 111 8.37 14.32 8.90
N ASN A 112 7.30 14.24 8.11
CA ASN A 112 5.99 14.78 8.46
C ASN A 112 5.00 13.62 8.67
N PRO A 113 5.07 12.88 9.79
CA PRO A 113 4.28 11.69 9.98
C PRO A 113 2.80 12.02 10.21
N LYS A 114 1.92 11.20 9.65
CA LYS A 114 0.49 11.19 9.97
C LYS A 114 0.20 10.05 10.94
N ILE A 115 -0.39 10.37 12.09
CA ILE A 115 -0.75 9.41 13.13
C ILE A 115 -2.25 9.12 13.04
N GLU A 116 -2.60 7.84 12.85
CA GLU A 116 -3.98 7.36 12.98
C GLU A 116 -4.13 6.66 14.33
N SER A 117 -4.91 7.26 15.23
CA SER A 117 -5.12 6.73 16.58
C SER A 117 -5.83 5.38 16.53
N GLY A 118 -5.30 4.41 17.25
CA GLY A 118 -5.91 3.09 17.36
C GLY A 118 -7.24 3.14 18.11
N LYS A 119 -8.23 2.39 17.62
CA LYS A 119 -9.55 2.29 18.25
C LYS A 119 -9.44 1.54 19.58
N THR A 120 -10.07 2.07 20.62
CA THR A 120 -10.30 1.35 21.88
C THR A 120 -11.54 0.47 21.74
N VAL A 121 -11.36 -0.83 21.91
CA VAL A 121 -12.46 -1.80 21.94
C VAL A 121 -12.68 -2.22 23.38
N ALA A 122 -13.89 -2.05 23.88
CA ALA A 122 -14.30 -2.59 25.17
C ALA A 122 -14.74 -4.05 24.95
N ILE A 123 -13.92 -5.01 25.37
CA ILE A 123 -14.29 -6.41 25.39
C ILE A 123 -14.90 -6.69 26.74
N THR A 124 -16.22 -6.84 26.78
CA THR A 124 -16.93 -7.27 27.99
C THR A 124 -17.09 -8.78 27.94
N LYS A 125 -16.37 -9.51 28.78
CA LYS A 125 -16.57 -10.94 28.97
C LYS A 125 -17.56 -11.13 30.13
N GLY A 126 -18.73 -11.68 29.83
CA GLY A 126 -19.63 -12.21 30.86
C GLY A 126 -19.10 -13.53 31.40
N ASP A 127 -19.24 -13.76 32.70
CA ASP A 127 -18.95 -15.05 33.31
C ASP A 127 -19.97 -16.09 32.81
N LEU A 128 -19.60 -16.82 31.74
CA LEU A 128 -20.37 -17.93 31.17
C LEU A 128 -20.79 -18.96 32.24
N TRP A 129 -20.02 -19.07 33.33
CA TRP A 129 -20.30 -19.97 34.45
C TRP A 129 -21.53 -19.51 35.27
N ASN A 130 -21.81 -18.22 35.39
CA ASN A 130 -23.02 -17.74 36.08
C ASN A 130 -24.27 -17.91 35.21
N GLU A 131 -24.14 -17.80 33.89
CA GLU A 131 -25.21 -18.01 32.91
C GLU A 131 -25.58 -19.51 32.79
N ILE A 132 -24.58 -20.40 32.79
CA ILE A 132 -24.78 -21.85 32.84
C ILE A 132 -25.39 -22.30 34.18
N LYS A 133 -24.98 -21.71 35.31
CA LYS A 133 -25.62 -21.99 36.61
C LYS A 133 -27.08 -21.54 36.64
N ARG A 134 -27.42 -20.34 36.14
CA ARG A 134 -28.83 -19.90 36.06
C ARG A 134 -29.67 -20.82 35.18
N SER A 135 -29.17 -21.19 33.99
CA SER A 135 -29.92 -22.03 33.05
C SER A 135 -30.06 -23.50 33.50
N SER A 136 -29.08 -24.05 34.21
CA SER A 136 -29.18 -25.38 34.81
C SER A 136 -30.07 -25.41 36.05
N MET A 137 -30.02 -24.36 36.89
CA MET A 137 -30.83 -24.26 38.11
C MET A 137 -32.30 -23.95 37.81
N GLN A 138 -32.61 -23.22 36.72
CA GLN A 138 -33.98 -23.06 36.21
C GLN A 138 -34.62 -24.35 35.67
N ARG A 139 -33.82 -25.34 35.22
CA ARG A 139 -34.37 -26.62 34.76
C ARG A 139 -34.60 -27.63 35.88
N SER A 140 -33.95 -27.47 37.03
CA SER A 140 -34.03 -28.45 38.12
C SER A 140 -35.07 -28.11 39.19
N PHE A 141 -35.45 -26.85 39.34
CA PHE A 141 -36.48 -26.43 40.31
C PHE A 141 -37.78 -26.05 39.61
N GLY A 142 -38.64 -27.05 39.41
CA GLY A 142 -40.03 -26.85 39.04
C GLY A 142 -40.75 -26.00 40.09
N LYS A 143 -41.44 -24.95 39.62
CA LYS A 143 -42.56 -24.26 40.27
C LYS A 143 -42.49 -24.21 41.81
N THR A 144 -41.75 -23.27 42.39
CA THR A 144 -42.12 -22.74 43.71
C THR A 144 -41.59 -21.32 43.89
N THR A 145 -42.50 -20.47 44.32
CA THR A 145 -42.37 -19.04 44.58
C THR A 145 -41.19 -18.75 45.51
N GLY A 146 -40.25 -17.94 45.05
CA GLY A 146 -39.14 -17.46 45.88
C GLY A 146 -38.10 -16.75 45.03
N THR A 147 -38.16 -15.41 45.00
CA THR A 147 -37.15 -14.55 44.39
C THR A 147 -35.81 -14.79 45.07
N TRP A 148 -35.03 -15.74 44.53
CA TRP A 148 -33.63 -15.92 44.93
C TRP A 148 -32.82 -14.80 44.30
N LEU A 149 -32.33 -13.91 45.17
CA LEU A 149 -31.42 -12.81 44.87
C LEU A 149 -30.13 -13.37 44.27
N ALA A 150 -30.09 -13.51 42.95
CA ALA A 150 -28.85 -13.72 42.23
C ALA A 150 -28.04 -12.42 42.35
N GLY A 151 -26.90 -12.49 43.04
CA GLY A 151 -25.99 -11.36 43.23
C GLY A 151 -25.56 -10.72 41.90
N PRO A 152 -25.04 -9.48 41.94
CA PRO A 152 -24.74 -8.71 40.75
C PRO A 152 -23.74 -9.43 39.85
N GLU A 153 -24.08 -9.48 38.56
CA GLU A 153 -23.26 -10.06 37.50
C GLU A 153 -21.93 -9.30 37.43
N LYS A 154 -20.81 -9.99 37.68
CA LYS A 154 -19.49 -9.36 37.63
C LYS A 154 -19.01 -9.35 36.19
N HIS A 155 -19.27 -8.25 35.48
CA HIS A 155 -18.70 -8.03 34.15
C HIS A 155 -17.29 -7.48 34.29
N ILE A 156 -16.32 -8.13 33.65
CA ILE A 156 -14.97 -7.57 33.49
C ILE A 156 -14.93 -6.96 32.09
N THR A 157 -14.84 -5.63 32.04
CA THR A 157 -14.62 -4.88 30.79
C THR A 157 -13.13 -4.64 30.63
N GLU A 158 -12.52 -5.29 29.66
CA GLU A 158 -11.14 -5.03 29.25
C GLU A 158 -11.15 -4.02 28.10
N TYR A 159 -10.49 -2.88 28.29
CA TYR A 159 -10.26 -1.91 27.23
C TYR A 159 -9.00 -2.30 26.46
N GLN A 160 -9.15 -2.86 25.27
CA GLN A 160 -8.04 -3.11 24.36
C GLN A 160 -7.87 -1.90 23.43
N LYS A 161 -6.78 -1.15 23.60
CA LYS A 161 -6.40 -0.10 22.64
C LYS A 161 -5.54 -0.72 21.55
N ASN A 162 -6.00 -0.67 20.31
CA ASN A 162 -5.15 -1.01 19.17
C ASN A 162 -3.95 -0.04 19.10
N PRO A 163 -2.75 -0.48 18.67
CA PRO A 163 -1.62 0.43 18.50
C PRO A 163 -1.94 1.51 17.46
N ASP A 164 -1.41 2.71 17.69
CA ASP A 164 -1.52 3.81 16.75
C ASP A 164 -0.73 3.46 15.47
N LYS A 165 -1.28 3.77 14.29
CA LYS A 165 -0.57 3.58 13.02
C LYS A 165 0.13 4.89 12.66
N ILE A 166 1.42 4.79 12.34
CA ILE A 166 2.25 5.93 11.94
C ILE A 166 2.56 5.79 10.46
N TYR A 167 2.18 6.79 9.68
CA TYR A 167 2.47 6.89 8.26
C TYR A 167 3.53 7.96 8.04
N HIS A 168 4.75 7.54 7.73
CA HIS A 168 5.87 8.45 7.49
C HIS A 168 5.75 9.15 6.14
N ASN A 169 6.25 10.38 6.06
CA ASN A 169 6.30 11.13 4.83
C ASN A 169 7.54 12.03 4.83
N TYR A 170 8.62 11.48 4.30
CA TYR A 170 9.93 12.09 4.20
C TYR A 170 9.98 13.08 3.03
N SER A 171 10.63 14.20 3.30
CA SER A 171 11.06 15.18 2.30
C SER A 171 12.48 15.62 2.61
N ILE A 172 13.24 15.93 1.57
CA ILE A 172 14.57 16.53 1.73
C ILE A 172 14.47 18.00 1.42
N ILE A 173 14.97 18.81 2.35
CA ILE A 173 15.07 20.25 2.20
C ILE A 173 16.53 20.62 2.01
N ILE A 174 16.83 21.20 0.86
CA ILE A 174 18.14 21.72 0.53
C ILE A 174 18.09 23.24 0.66
N GLY A 175 18.89 23.78 1.59
CA GLY A 175 19.09 25.22 1.70
C GLY A 175 20.01 25.71 0.58
N THR A 176 19.62 26.79 -0.09
CA THR A 176 20.39 27.38 -1.19
C THR A 176 20.88 28.79 -0.85
N SER A 177 21.94 29.23 -1.53
CA SER A 177 22.45 30.61 -1.45
C SER A 177 21.64 31.63 -2.27
N ASP A 178 20.64 31.17 -3.03
CA ASP A 178 19.78 32.04 -3.80
C ASP A 178 18.65 32.58 -2.92
N ILE A 179 18.69 33.88 -2.64
CA ILE A 179 17.69 34.56 -1.81
C ILE A 179 16.30 34.48 -2.44
N SER A 180 16.19 34.40 -3.77
CA SER A 180 14.91 34.30 -4.48
C SER A 180 14.28 32.90 -4.38
N SER A 181 15.10 31.87 -4.17
CA SER A 181 14.67 30.48 -4.00
C SER A 181 15.51 29.78 -2.93
N PRO A 182 15.37 30.17 -1.65
CA PRO A 182 16.27 29.76 -0.58
C PRO A 182 16.14 28.29 -0.22
N LEU A 183 15.08 27.61 -0.67
CA LEU A 183 14.80 26.22 -0.40
C LEU A 183 14.52 25.46 -1.70
N PHE A 184 15.14 24.29 -1.83
CA PHE A 184 14.83 23.31 -2.86
C PHE A 184 14.31 22.03 -2.18
N GLU A 185 13.05 21.70 -2.42
CA GLU A 185 12.37 20.57 -1.77
C GLU A 185 12.28 19.35 -2.70
N ILE A 186 12.61 18.19 -2.15
CA ILE A 186 12.44 16.88 -2.81
C ILE A 186 11.48 16.05 -1.96
N LYS A 187 10.26 15.83 -2.46
CA LYS A 187 9.25 15.00 -1.80
C LYS A 187 9.44 13.53 -2.13
N ILE A 188 9.67 12.71 -1.10
CA ILE A 188 10.03 11.30 -1.23
C ILE A 188 8.84 10.39 -0.95
N GLY A 189 8.14 10.60 0.16
CA GLY A 189 7.09 9.69 0.64
C GLY A 189 7.59 8.84 1.80
N ASP A 190 7.24 7.57 1.87
CA ASP A 190 7.51 6.70 3.02
C ASP A 190 8.86 5.97 2.97
N ASP A 191 9.64 6.13 1.89
CA ASP A 191 10.93 5.46 1.72
C ASP A 191 12.10 6.21 2.41
N VAL A 192 12.39 5.80 3.63
CA VAL A 192 13.52 6.33 4.42
C VAL A 192 14.88 6.05 3.79
N LYS A 193 15.04 4.95 3.04
CA LYS A 193 16.33 4.57 2.45
C LYS A 193 16.66 5.48 1.28
N ILE A 194 15.67 5.80 0.45
CA ILE A 194 15.83 6.77 -0.63
C ILE A 194 16.13 8.15 -0.03
N ALA A 195 15.45 8.54 1.05
CA ALA A 195 15.73 9.79 1.75
C ALA A 195 17.17 9.87 2.27
N GLN A 196 17.64 8.84 2.96
CA GLN A 196 19.01 8.76 3.45
C GLN A 196 20.04 8.75 2.32
N HIS A 197 19.75 8.08 1.21
CA HIS A 197 20.66 8.04 0.07
C HIS A 197 20.82 9.44 -0.53
N ILE A 198 19.72 10.13 -0.84
CA ILE A 198 19.78 11.47 -1.43
C ILE A 198 20.45 12.45 -0.46
N ASP A 199 20.13 12.40 0.84
CA ASP A 199 20.75 13.25 1.86
C ASP A 199 22.27 13.02 1.95
N ALA A 200 22.70 11.77 2.00
CA ALA A 200 24.12 11.43 2.01
C ALA A 200 24.84 11.88 0.73
N THR A 201 24.20 11.74 -0.44
CA THR A 201 24.74 12.22 -1.72
C THR A 201 24.94 13.72 -1.70
N ILE A 202 23.96 14.50 -1.23
CA ILE A 202 24.05 15.96 -1.19
C ILE A 202 25.07 16.41 -0.14
N ASN A 203 25.10 15.78 1.03
CA ASN A 203 26.09 16.10 2.06
C ASN A 203 27.53 15.80 1.60
N ALA A 204 27.74 14.75 0.79
CA ALA A 204 29.02 14.50 0.15
C ALA A 204 29.40 15.62 -0.84
N ILE A 205 28.44 16.14 -1.62
CA ILE A 205 28.65 17.30 -2.50
C ILE A 205 29.09 18.51 -1.68
N ILE A 206 28.40 18.83 -0.58
CA ILE A 206 28.74 19.95 0.31
C ILE A 206 30.16 19.79 0.86
N ALA A 207 30.49 18.60 1.38
CA ALA A 207 31.81 18.32 1.94
C ALA A 207 32.94 18.46 0.90
N THR A 208 32.71 18.05 -0.35
CA THR A 208 33.71 18.21 -1.42
C THR A 208 33.93 19.66 -1.84
N GLN A 209 32.99 20.56 -1.59
CA GLN A 209 33.14 21.99 -1.87
C GLN A 209 33.95 22.71 -0.79
N GLN A 210 33.78 22.32 0.47
CA GLN A 210 34.50 22.94 1.60
C GLN A 210 36.00 22.61 1.60
N ASN A 211 36.39 21.53 0.93
CA ASN A 211 37.79 21.07 0.83
C ASN A 211 38.51 21.60 -0.42
N LYS A 212 37.89 22.50 -1.20
CA LYS A 212 38.48 23.18 -2.36
C LYS A 212 38.75 24.64 -2.04
#